data_AF-A0ABD0JVI3-F1
#
_entry.id   AF-A0ABD0JVI3-F1
#
_cell.length_a   1.000
_cell.length_b   1.000
_cell.length_c   1.000
_cell.angle_alpha   90.00
_cell.angle_beta   90.00
_cell.angle_gamma   90.00
#
_symmetry.space_group_name_H-M   'P 1'
#
loop_
_entity.id
_entity.type
_entity.pdbx_description
1 polymer ?
#
loop_
_entity_poly.entity_id
_entity_poly.type
_entity_poly.pdbx_seq_one_letter_code
_entity_poly.pdbx_strand_id
1 'polypeptide(L)'
;MASKKRTLFDFEFSGGTVKKRKETENVPETSVPASTKPKEHKFQEQWRKKWPWLETSESDGSEARLCEYNGRYYCELCHWNDLMYIPAQILHNWDFEKRKVCRASKQFLKLMMKRAVIRVQDVNPMLFNYVEQLNDIKNLREELLVMKKYIMACPTAMKAKFLLQLSSRPHFVECSDRYSLQDLLDSDDTLIPDLVQVHSSWAQHIKTDCELCQGRGFICELCTNAEVLFPFDNIAVVCSCCSSVMHRICFAQKVMCPKCERRRKRKEQEGTSDSGGS
;
A
#
# COMPACT_ATOMS: atom_id res chain seq x y z
N MET A 1 -1.13 -6.76 -37.65
CA MET A 1 -1.33 -5.30 -37.49
C MET A 1 -2.42 -5.07 -36.47
N ALA A 2 -2.04 -4.73 -35.24
CA ALA A 2 -2.99 -4.39 -34.18
C ALA A 2 -2.41 -3.19 -33.43
N SER A 3 -3.00 -2.01 -33.63
CA SER A 3 -2.59 -0.75 -33.01
C SER A 3 -3.35 -0.59 -31.68
N LYS A 4 -2.63 -0.46 -30.56
CA LYS A 4 -3.24 -0.15 -29.26
C LYS A 4 -3.56 1.34 -29.21
N LYS A 5 -4.85 1.68 -29.18
CA LYS A 5 -5.33 3.05 -28.93
C LYS A 5 -5.30 3.34 -27.43
N ARG A 6 -4.67 4.45 -27.04
CA ARG A 6 -4.73 5.01 -25.68
C ARG A 6 -5.87 6.03 -25.67
N THR A 7 -6.88 5.83 -24.83
CA THR A 7 -7.99 6.77 -24.64
C THR A 7 -7.75 7.60 -23.38
N LEU A 8 -7.50 8.89 -23.54
CA LEU A 8 -7.56 9.88 -22.48
C LEU A 8 -8.99 10.45 -22.42
N PHE A 9 -9.58 10.49 -21.23
CA PHE A 9 -10.87 11.12 -20.96
C PHE A 9 -10.63 12.29 -20.01
N ASP A 10 -10.66 13.51 -20.55
CA ASP A 10 -10.77 14.72 -19.73
C ASP A 10 -12.25 15.13 -19.64
N PHE A 11 -12.73 15.31 -18.42
CA PHE A 11 -14.05 15.85 -18.12
C PHE A 11 -13.90 17.23 -17.47
N GLU A 12 -14.12 18.29 -18.23
CA GLU A 12 -14.38 19.62 -17.68
C GLU A 12 -15.89 19.86 -17.61
N PHE A 13 -16.38 20.21 -16.42
CA PHE A 13 -17.79 20.49 -16.13
C PHE A 13 -18.04 22.01 -16.15
N SER A 14 -18.68 22.49 -17.21
CA SER A 14 -19.49 23.70 -17.15
C SER A 14 -20.53 23.73 -18.28
N GLY A 15 -21.81 23.59 -17.91
CA GLY A 15 -22.97 24.10 -18.65
C GLY A 15 -23.25 23.54 -20.06
N GLY A 16 -24.12 22.53 -20.14
CA GLY A 16 -25.11 22.35 -21.21
C GLY A 16 -24.63 22.13 -22.65
N THR A 17 -24.92 20.94 -23.19
CA THR A 17 -24.74 20.44 -24.58
C THR A 17 -23.40 19.78 -24.92
N VAL A 18 -23.46 18.45 -25.09
CA VAL A 18 -22.34 17.56 -25.48
C VAL A 18 -22.13 17.62 -26.99
N LYS A 19 -20.98 18.12 -27.44
CA LYS A 19 -20.48 17.94 -28.82
C LYS A 19 -19.17 17.17 -28.80
N LYS A 20 -19.17 15.98 -29.41
CA LYS A 20 -17.97 15.14 -29.66
C LYS A 20 -17.08 15.82 -30.70
N ARG A 21 -15.86 16.23 -30.33
CA ARG A 21 -14.80 16.56 -31.28
C ARG A 21 -13.78 15.42 -31.27
N LYS A 22 -13.49 14.84 -32.45
CA LYS A 22 -12.39 13.91 -32.66
C LYS A 22 -11.20 14.72 -33.16
N GLU A 23 -10.14 14.81 -32.38
CA GLU A 23 -8.82 15.22 -32.88
C GLU A 23 -7.91 13.98 -32.82
N THR A 24 -7.25 13.69 -33.93
CA THR A 24 -6.31 12.57 -34.10
C THR A 24 -4.94 13.16 -34.30
N GLU A 25 -4.07 13.07 -33.29
CA GLU A 25 -2.64 13.33 -33.46
C GLU A 25 -1.89 12.03 -33.74
N ASN A 26 -1.09 12.05 -34.82
CA ASN A 26 -0.13 11.00 -35.13
C ASN A 26 1.19 11.32 -34.41
N VAL A 27 1.60 10.45 -33.48
CA VAL A 27 2.93 10.50 -32.87
C VAL A 27 3.85 9.53 -33.65
N PRO A 28 5.04 9.96 -34.11
CA PRO A 28 5.95 9.09 -34.85
C PRO A 28 6.59 8.04 -33.93
N GLU A 29 6.67 6.80 -34.43
CA GLU A 29 7.39 5.69 -33.79
C GLU A 29 8.90 6.01 -33.71
N THR A 30 9.37 6.37 -32.51
CA THR A 30 10.80 6.29 -32.20
C THR A 30 11.13 4.85 -31.85
N SER A 31 11.88 4.20 -32.74
CA SER A 31 12.44 2.87 -32.56
C SER A 31 13.31 2.80 -31.30
N VAL A 32 12.92 1.95 -30.36
CA VAL A 32 13.75 1.59 -29.20
C VAL A 32 14.91 0.74 -29.72
N PRO A 33 16.19 1.08 -29.46
CA PRO A 33 17.30 0.23 -29.83
C PRO A 33 17.25 -1.05 -28.99
N ALA A 34 17.41 -2.20 -29.64
CA ALA A 34 17.59 -3.49 -28.98
C ALA A 34 18.70 -3.37 -27.92
N SER A 35 18.38 -3.72 -26.66
CA SER A 35 19.38 -3.74 -25.59
C SER A 35 20.43 -4.78 -25.95
N THR A 36 21.58 -4.33 -26.43
CA THR A 36 22.76 -5.16 -26.57
C THR A 36 23.10 -5.72 -25.20
N LYS A 37 23.65 -6.95 -25.16
CA LYS A 37 24.05 -7.70 -23.98
C LYS A 37 25.56 -7.56 -23.68
N PRO A 38 26.14 -6.38 -23.43
CA PRO A 38 27.59 -6.27 -23.22
C PRO A 38 28.07 -6.78 -21.85
N LYS A 39 27.16 -7.04 -20.89
CA LYS A 39 27.52 -7.54 -19.55
C LYS A 39 27.62 -9.07 -19.44
N GLU A 40 27.01 -9.80 -20.37
CA GLU A 40 26.94 -11.26 -20.33
C GLU A 40 28.27 -11.90 -20.81
N HIS A 41 28.92 -11.27 -21.79
CA HIS A 41 30.15 -11.78 -22.42
C HIS A 41 31.41 -11.58 -21.55
N LYS A 42 31.56 -10.42 -20.89
CA LYS A 42 32.76 -10.10 -20.08
C LYS A 42 32.89 -10.97 -18.81
N PHE A 43 31.81 -11.57 -18.33
CA PHE A 43 31.83 -12.39 -17.11
C PHE A 43 32.01 -13.89 -17.41
N GLN A 44 31.56 -14.37 -18.58
CA GLN A 44 31.85 -15.75 -19.04
C GLN A 44 33.36 -16.00 -19.15
N GLU A 45 34.15 -15.00 -19.51
CA GLU A 45 35.62 -15.08 -19.52
C GLU A 45 36.23 -15.16 -18.10
N GLN A 46 35.63 -14.49 -17.10
CA GLN A 46 36.06 -14.63 -15.70
C GLN A 46 35.78 -16.03 -15.14
N TRP A 47 34.73 -16.70 -15.63
CA TRP A 47 34.38 -18.06 -15.23
C TRP A 47 35.44 -19.08 -15.65
N ARG A 48 35.90 -19.02 -16.91
CA ARG A 48 37.00 -19.86 -17.44
C ARG A 48 38.31 -19.69 -16.66
N LYS A 49 38.59 -18.47 -16.18
CA LYS A 49 39.80 -18.19 -15.39
C LYS A 49 39.75 -18.70 -13.95
N LYS A 50 38.56 -18.86 -13.37
CA LYS A 50 38.40 -19.17 -11.93
C LYS A 50 38.38 -20.67 -11.62
N TRP A 51 38.22 -21.53 -12.62
CA TRP A 51 38.19 -23.00 -12.45
C TRP A 51 38.85 -23.76 -13.63
N PRO A 52 40.18 -23.66 -13.79
CA PRO A 52 40.89 -24.12 -15.00
C PRO A 52 40.88 -25.64 -15.25
N TRP A 53 40.51 -26.44 -14.25
CA TRP A 53 40.49 -27.91 -14.30
C TRP A 53 39.13 -28.51 -14.66
N LEU A 54 38.14 -27.69 -15.02
CA LEU A 54 36.86 -28.15 -15.61
C LEU A 54 36.93 -28.22 -17.14
N GLU A 55 38.13 -28.43 -17.71
CA GLU A 55 38.35 -28.62 -19.14
C GLU A 55 39.00 -29.98 -19.40
N THR A 56 38.28 -31.08 -19.12
CA THR A 56 38.51 -32.37 -19.82
C THR A 56 37.29 -33.28 -19.65
N SER A 57 36.29 -33.09 -20.49
CA SER A 57 35.51 -34.17 -21.12
C SER A 57 34.62 -33.54 -22.18
N GLU A 58 34.85 -33.87 -23.45
CA GLU A 58 33.95 -33.56 -24.57
C GLU A 58 32.64 -34.33 -24.44
N SER A 59 31.86 -34.04 -23.40
CA SER A 59 30.53 -34.60 -23.19
C SER A 59 29.62 -33.53 -22.57
N ASP A 60 28.75 -33.02 -23.42
CA ASP A 60 27.49 -32.32 -23.15
C ASP A 60 27.56 -30.90 -22.57
N GLY A 61 27.27 -29.93 -23.45
CA GLY A 61 27.35 -28.49 -23.19
C GLY A 61 26.22 -27.98 -22.30
N SER A 62 26.40 -28.06 -20.98
CA SER A 62 25.46 -27.44 -20.05
C SER A 62 25.90 -25.99 -19.74
N GLU A 63 25.23 -25.01 -20.35
CA GLU A 63 25.49 -23.59 -20.09
C GLU A 63 24.99 -23.18 -18.69
N ALA A 64 25.81 -22.44 -17.94
CA ALA A 64 25.42 -21.96 -16.62
C ALA A 64 24.26 -20.95 -16.71
N ARG A 65 23.22 -21.13 -15.88
CA ARG A 65 21.99 -20.32 -15.88
C ARG A 65 21.97 -19.33 -14.71
N LEU A 66 21.66 -18.07 -14.99
CA LEU A 66 21.56 -17.01 -13.98
C LEU A 66 20.21 -17.04 -13.26
N CYS A 67 20.23 -17.07 -11.92
CA CYS A 67 19.05 -16.83 -11.10
C CYS A 67 18.85 -15.33 -10.86
N GLU A 68 17.76 -14.77 -11.38
CA GLU A 68 17.49 -13.32 -11.27
C GLU A 68 17.09 -12.87 -9.85
N TYR A 69 16.73 -13.80 -8.96
CA TYR A 69 16.41 -13.47 -7.56
C TYR A 69 17.65 -13.18 -6.72
N ASN A 70 18.69 -14.01 -6.82
CA ASN A 70 19.88 -13.91 -5.95
C ASN A 70 21.16 -13.53 -6.70
N GLY A 71 21.08 -13.38 -8.03
CA GLY A 71 22.20 -12.95 -8.89
C GLY A 71 23.31 -14.00 -9.09
N ARG A 72 23.07 -15.27 -8.75
CA ARG A 72 24.07 -16.35 -8.86
C ARG A 72 23.80 -17.26 -10.05
N TYR A 73 24.87 -17.85 -10.60
CA TYR A 73 24.80 -18.84 -11.67
C TYR A 73 24.70 -20.26 -11.12
N TYR A 74 23.99 -21.12 -11.84
CA TYR A 74 23.66 -22.49 -11.46
C TYR A 74 23.75 -23.43 -12.68
N CYS A 75 24.09 -24.70 -12.44
CA CYS A 75 23.99 -25.73 -13.48
C CYS A 75 22.52 -26.05 -13.81
N GLU A 76 22.31 -26.80 -14.88
CA GLU A 76 20.96 -27.15 -15.36
C GLU A 76 20.17 -28.03 -14.39
N LEU A 77 20.85 -28.81 -13.54
CA LEU A 77 20.18 -29.60 -12.49
C LEU A 77 19.62 -28.73 -11.35
N CYS A 78 20.28 -27.61 -11.05
CA CYS A 78 19.90 -26.68 -9.99
C CYS A 78 18.97 -25.56 -10.46
N HIS A 79 18.90 -25.31 -11.77
CA HIS A 79 18.16 -24.20 -12.35
C HIS A 79 17.39 -24.61 -13.60
N TRP A 80 16.08 -24.81 -13.46
CA TRP A 80 15.19 -25.31 -14.52
C TRP A 80 14.54 -24.20 -15.35
N ASN A 81 15.06 -22.97 -15.26
CA ASN A 81 14.44 -21.78 -15.87
C ASN A 81 13.00 -21.55 -15.40
N ASP A 82 12.72 -21.95 -14.16
CA ASP A 82 11.44 -21.72 -13.53
C ASP A 82 11.17 -20.22 -13.39
N LEU A 83 9.94 -19.82 -13.65
CA LEU A 83 9.52 -18.42 -13.62
C LEU A 83 8.88 -18.05 -12.29
N MET A 84 9.35 -16.97 -11.68
CA MET A 84 8.77 -16.39 -10.46
C MET A 84 8.80 -14.86 -10.49
N TYR A 85 7.89 -14.24 -9.75
CA TYR A 85 7.96 -12.80 -9.46
C TYR A 85 9.19 -12.48 -8.60
N ILE A 86 9.85 -11.36 -8.88
CA ILE A 86 11.04 -10.91 -8.15
C ILE A 86 10.67 -9.72 -7.27
N PRO A 87 10.67 -9.87 -5.92
CA PRO A 87 10.23 -8.82 -5.01
C PRO A 87 10.94 -7.49 -5.22
N ALA A 88 12.26 -7.51 -5.48
CA ALA A 88 13.03 -6.30 -5.73
C ALA A 88 12.55 -5.55 -6.99
N GLN A 89 12.15 -6.25 -8.05
CA GLN A 89 11.65 -5.63 -9.27
C GLN A 89 10.28 -4.98 -9.05
N ILE A 90 9.40 -5.65 -8.29
CA ILE A 90 8.09 -5.10 -7.92
C ILE A 90 8.25 -3.85 -7.07
N LEU A 91 9.11 -3.88 -6.04
CA LEU A 91 9.23 -2.78 -5.08
C LEU A 91 9.97 -1.55 -5.65
N HIS A 92 10.93 -1.75 -6.55
CA HIS A 92 11.70 -0.64 -7.11
C HIS A 92 11.12 -0.12 -8.41
N ASN A 93 10.57 -1.00 -9.25
CA ASN A 93 10.18 -0.67 -10.62
C ASN A 93 8.68 -0.88 -10.89
N TRP A 94 7.91 -1.38 -9.91
CA TRP A 94 6.52 -1.82 -10.12
C TRP A 94 6.40 -2.81 -11.30
N ASP A 95 7.44 -3.64 -11.48
CA ASP A 95 7.54 -4.63 -12.56
C ASP A 95 7.12 -6.02 -12.07
N PHE A 96 6.03 -6.52 -12.65
CA PHE A 96 5.45 -7.83 -12.35
C PHE A 96 5.83 -8.91 -13.37
N GLU A 97 6.83 -8.68 -14.23
CA GLU A 97 7.31 -9.73 -15.14
C GLU A 97 7.96 -10.87 -14.36
N LYS A 98 7.55 -12.11 -14.70
CA LYS A 98 8.15 -13.31 -14.08
C LYS A 98 9.51 -13.57 -14.73
N ARG A 99 10.49 -13.85 -13.88
CA ARG A 99 11.89 -14.00 -14.25
C ARG A 99 12.43 -15.37 -13.85
N LYS A 100 13.52 -15.77 -14.49
CA LYS A 100 14.09 -17.12 -14.31
C LYS A 100 14.82 -17.22 -12.98
N VAL A 101 14.50 -18.26 -12.21
CA VAL A 101 15.08 -18.51 -10.89
C VAL A 101 15.53 -19.96 -10.70
N CYS A 102 16.51 -20.16 -9.82
CA CYS A 102 16.93 -21.49 -9.42
C CYS A 102 15.85 -22.16 -8.55
N ARG A 103 15.92 -23.50 -8.42
CA ARG A 103 14.90 -24.29 -7.72
C ARG A 103 14.75 -23.89 -6.26
N ALA A 104 15.86 -23.62 -5.57
CA ALA A 104 15.86 -23.19 -4.18
C ALA A 104 15.16 -21.82 -4.02
N SER A 105 15.51 -20.84 -4.85
CA SER A 105 14.87 -19.52 -4.86
C SER A 105 13.37 -19.61 -5.17
N LYS A 106 12.97 -20.47 -6.12
CA LYS A 106 11.55 -20.73 -6.40
C LYS A 106 10.81 -21.23 -5.16
N GLN A 107 11.35 -22.23 -4.47
CA GLN A 107 10.74 -22.78 -3.26
C GLN A 107 10.61 -21.71 -2.17
N PHE A 108 11.67 -20.93 -1.95
CA PHE A 108 11.66 -19.83 -1.00
C PHE A 108 10.60 -18.77 -1.34
N LEU A 109 10.60 -18.27 -2.59
CA LEU A 109 9.65 -17.25 -3.04
C LEU A 109 8.19 -17.73 -2.93
N LYS A 110 7.93 -19.01 -3.23
CA LYS A 110 6.60 -19.61 -3.02
C LYS A 110 6.18 -19.61 -1.54
N LEU A 111 7.08 -19.97 -0.62
CA LEU A 111 6.79 -19.97 0.81
C LEU A 111 6.57 -18.55 1.37
N MET A 112 7.26 -17.56 0.80
CA MET A 112 7.18 -16.17 1.25
C MET A 112 6.03 -15.38 0.61
N MET A 113 5.39 -15.90 -0.44
CA MET A 113 4.40 -15.18 -1.25
C MET A 113 3.29 -14.51 -0.42
N LYS A 114 2.75 -15.22 0.57
CA LYS A 114 1.65 -14.74 1.44
C LYS A 114 2.11 -14.22 2.80
N ARG A 115 3.42 -14.16 3.06
CA ARG A 115 3.94 -13.68 4.36
C ARG A 115 4.08 -12.16 4.33
N ALA A 116 3.41 -11.47 5.25
CA ALA A 116 3.42 -10.02 5.37
C ALA A 116 4.70 -9.47 6.03
N VAL A 117 5.84 -9.59 5.33
CA VAL A 117 7.16 -9.23 5.86
C VAL A 117 7.73 -7.94 5.27
N ILE A 118 7.11 -7.41 4.22
CA ILE A 118 7.64 -6.27 3.46
C ILE A 118 7.09 -4.98 4.05
N ARG A 119 7.97 -4.08 4.49
CA ARG A 119 7.61 -2.69 4.80
C ARG A 119 7.97 -1.82 3.61
N VAL A 120 6.99 -1.51 2.77
CA VAL A 120 7.22 -0.78 1.51
C VAL A 120 7.85 0.59 1.76
N GLN A 121 7.42 1.28 2.83
CA GLN A 121 7.95 2.57 3.24
C GLN A 121 9.47 2.55 3.50
N ASP A 122 10.00 1.45 4.02
CA ASP A 122 11.44 1.30 4.30
C ASP A 122 12.26 1.03 3.04
N VAL A 123 11.64 0.41 2.02
CA VAL A 123 12.32 -0.02 0.79
C VAL A 123 12.26 1.08 -0.28
N ASN A 124 11.07 1.63 -0.51
CA ASN A 124 10.83 2.65 -1.51
C ASN A 124 9.60 3.51 -1.11
N PRO A 125 9.79 4.55 -0.27
CA PRO A 125 8.67 5.38 0.19
C PRO A 125 8.01 6.16 -0.96
N MET A 126 8.76 6.46 -2.03
CA MET A 126 8.23 7.19 -3.19
C MET A 126 7.23 6.37 -4.00
N LEU A 127 7.20 5.04 -3.82
CA LEU A 127 6.29 4.16 -4.56
C LEU A 127 4.81 4.53 -4.32
N PHE A 128 4.45 4.94 -3.10
CA PHE A 128 3.09 5.40 -2.78
C PHE A 128 2.70 6.68 -3.54
N ASN A 129 3.67 7.49 -3.96
CA ASN A 129 3.38 8.72 -4.73
C ASN A 129 3.16 8.42 -6.21
N TYR A 130 3.76 7.35 -6.72
CA TYR A 130 3.70 6.98 -8.14
C TYR A 130 2.63 5.95 -8.46
N VAL A 131 2.21 5.16 -7.48
CA VAL A 131 1.22 4.10 -7.63
C VAL A 131 -0.01 4.43 -6.80
N GLU A 132 -1.03 4.97 -7.46
CA GLU A 132 -2.28 5.41 -6.83
C GLU A 132 -2.98 4.26 -6.10
N GLN A 133 -3.08 3.09 -6.73
CA GLN A 133 -3.72 1.90 -6.17
C GLN A 133 -3.10 1.47 -4.83
N LEU A 134 -1.76 1.55 -4.74
CA LEU A 134 -1.05 1.21 -3.52
C LEU A 134 -1.29 2.23 -2.41
N ASN A 135 -1.41 3.50 -2.76
CA ASN A 135 -1.78 4.57 -1.83
C ASN A 135 -3.22 4.42 -1.32
N ASP A 136 -4.16 4.04 -2.18
CA ASP A 136 -5.55 3.77 -1.80
C ASP A 136 -5.63 2.60 -0.82
N ILE A 137 -4.91 1.50 -1.09
CA ILE A 137 -4.81 0.37 -0.16
C ILE A 137 -4.24 0.81 1.19
N LYS A 138 -3.20 1.66 1.18
CA LYS A 138 -2.61 2.19 2.42
C LYS A 138 -3.64 2.99 3.23
N ASN A 139 -4.35 3.92 2.59
CA ASN A 139 -5.35 4.77 3.25
C ASN A 139 -6.51 3.93 3.81
N LEU A 140 -7.07 3.02 3.01
CA LEU A 140 -8.14 2.11 3.46
C LEU A 140 -7.70 1.27 4.67
N ARG A 141 -6.47 0.76 4.67
CA ARG A 141 -5.94 0.00 5.80
C ARG A 141 -5.75 0.86 7.06
N GLU A 142 -5.27 2.08 6.92
CA GLU A 142 -5.14 3.03 8.04
C GLU A 142 -6.52 3.36 8.64
N GLU A 143 -7.52 3.60 7.81
CA GLU A 143 -8.91 3.84 8.23
C GLU A 143 -9.52 2.62 8.92
N LEU A 144 -9.34 1.42 8.35
CA LEU A 144 -9.80 0.16 8.96
C LEU A 144 -9.19 -0.06 10.35
N LEU A 145 -7.91 0.27 10.56
CA LEU A 145 -7.29 0.15 11.90
C LEU A 145 -7.87 1.15 12.90
N VAL A 146 -8.29 2.33 12.45
CA VAL A 146 -9.03 3.29 13.28
C VAL A 146 -10.41 2.71 13.62
N MET A 147 -11.15 2.23 12.63
CA MET A 147 -12.48 1.63 12.80
C MET A 147 -12.44 0.37 13.68
N LYS A 148 -11.38 -0.44 13.61
CA LYS A 148 -11.18 -1.64 14.42
C LYS A 148 -11.41 -1.38 15.91
N LYS A 149 -11.03 -0.20 16.42
CA LYS A 149 -11.24 0.19 17.82
C LYS A 149 -12.72 0.26 18.20
N TYR A 150 -13.58 0.70 17.27
CA TYR A 150 -15.03 0.70 17.45
C TYR A 150 -15.58 -0.72 17.41
N ILE A 151 -15.15 -1.52 16.42
CA ILE A 151 -15.58 -2.92 16.24
C ILE A 151 -15.24 -3.77 17.47
N MET A 152 -14.00 -3.69 17.97
CA MET A 152 -13.55 -4.47 19.12
C MET A 152 -14.30 -4.14 20.41
N ALA A 153 -14.75 -2.89 20.54
CA ALA A 153 -15.41 -2.43 21.75
C ALA A 153 -16.95 -2.42 21.64
N CYS A 154 -17.49 -2.90 20.51
CA CYS A 154 -18.92 -3.04 20.25
C CYS A 154 -19.33 -4.53 20.33
N PRO A 155 -20.16 -4.95 21.30
CA PRO A 155 -20.61 -6.33 21.42
C PRO A 155 -21.37 -6.83 20.17
N THR A 156 -22.19 -5.96 19.57
CA THR A 156 -22.95 -6.27 18.35
C THR A 156 -22.03 -6.55 17.18
N ALA A 157 -20.99 -5.73 16.99
CA ALA A 157 -20.00 -5.93 15.94
C ALA A 157 -19.20 -7.23 16.15
N MET A 158 -18.81 -7.52 17.40
CA MET A 158 -18.10 -8.75 17.73
C MET A 158 -18.94 -9.99 17.47
N LYS A 159 -20.24 -9.96 17.79
CA LYS A 159 -21.18 -11.05 17.49
C LYS A 159 -21.36 -11.26 15.99
N ALA A 160 -21.39 -10.18 15.22
CA ALA A 160 -21.46 -10.21 13.76
C ALA A 160 -20.14 -10.56 13.08
N LYS A 161 -19.05 -10.75 13.84
CA LYS A 161 -17.74 -11.22 13.36
C LYS A 161 -17.13 -10.35 12.26
N PHE A 162 -17.30 -9.02 12.35
CA PHE A 162 -16.77 -8.06 11.36
C PHE A 162 -15.27 -8.24 11.09
N LEU A 163 -14.45 -8.57 12.11
CA LEU A 163 -13.02 -8.82 11.93
C LEU A 163 -12.70 -10.02 11.01
N LEU A 164 -13.60 -11.01 10.91
CA LEU A 164 -13.40 -12.18 10.04
C LEU A 164 -13.62 -11.88 8.55
N GLN A 165 -14.19 -10.72 8.21
CA GLN A 165 -14.27 -10.27 6.82
C GLN A 165 -12.87 -10.12 6.18
N LEU A 166 -11.83 -9.92 7.00
CA LEU A 166 -10.43 -9.81 6.57
C LEU A 166 -9.62 -11.10 6.84
N SER A 167 -10.29 -12.24 7.05
CA SER A 167 -9.62 -13.51 7.40
C SER A 167 -8.63 -14.04 6.36
N SER A 168 -8.77 -13.63 5.09
CA SER A 168 -7.82 -13.95 4.02
C SER A 168 -6.46 -13.25 4.18
N ARG A 169 -6.44 -12.09 4.88
CA ARG A 169 -5.27 -11.23 5.10
C ARG A 169 -5.27 -10.70 6.54
N PRO A 170 -4.98 -11.55 7.53
CA PRO A 170 -5.09 -11.20 8.94
C PRO A 170 -4.18 -10.04 9.36
N HIS A 171 -3.04 -9.85 8.68
CA HIS A 171 -2.11 -8.75 8.94
C HIS A 171 -2.73 -7.36 8.73
N PHE A 172 -3.83 -7.25 7.97
CA PHE A 172 -4.52 -5.97 7.73
C PHE A 172 -5.24 -5.43 8.95
N VAL A 173 -5.65 -6.28 9.88
CA VAL A 173 -6.20 -5.83 11.17
C VAL A 173 -5.11 -5.63 12.22
N GLU A 174 -3.87 -6.04 11.97
CA GLU A 174 -2.75 -5.90 12.91
C GLU A 174 -1.98 -4.60 12.69
N CYS A 175 -1.64 -4.29 11.43
CA CYS A 175 -0.84 -3.13 11.05
C CYS A 175 -1.12 -2.70 9.61
N SER A 176 -0.79 -1.44 9.27
CA SER A 176 -0.97 -0.88 7.92
C SER A 176 0.33 -0.87 7.10
N ASP A 177 1.49 -1.02 7.74
CA ASP A 177 2.81 -0.82 7.12
C ASP A 177 3.41 -2.09 6.49
N ARG A 178 2.86 -3.28 6.79
CA ARG A 178 3.36 -4.56 6.28
C ARG A 178 2.53 -5.09 5.12
N TYR A 179 3.22 -5.61 4.11
CA TYR A 179 2.65 -6.19 2.90
C TYR A 179 3.27 -7.57 2.64
N SER A 180 2.46 -8.47 2.10
CA SER A 180 2.91 -9.68 1.44
C SER A 180 3.17 -9.40 -0.04
N LEU A 181 3.92 -10.28 -0.71
CA LEU A 181 4.11 -10.15 -2.16
C LEU A 181 2.77 -10.32 -2.90
N GLN A 182 1.90 -11.19 -2.38
CA GLN A 182 0.55 -11.40 -2.88
C GLN A 182 -0.31 -10.12 -2.77
N ASP A 183 -0.14 -9.30 -1.73
CA ASP A 183 -0.86 -8.02 -1.60
C ASP A 183 -0.53 -7.05 -2.73
N LEU A 184 0.75 -7.00 -3.13
CA LEU A 184 1.22 -6.14 -4.22
C LEU A 184 0.76 -6.65 -5.58
N LEU A 185 0.62 -7.97 -5.74
CA LEU A 185 0.13 -8.59 -6.97
C LEU A 185 -1.37 -8.39 -7.16
N ASP A 186 -2.12 -8.39 -6.06
CA ASP A 186 -3.59 -8.31 -6.09
C ASP A 186 -4.11 -6.86 -6.04
N SER A 187 -3.21 -5.86 -6.09
CA SER A 187 -3.53 -4.46 -5.81
C SER A 187 -4.68 -3.93 -6.66
N ASP A 188 -4.71 -4.28 -7.94
CA ASP A 188 -5.59 -3.66 -8.92
C ASP A 188 -6.90 -4.45 -9.11
N ASP A 189 -6.83 -5.79 -9.15
CA ASP A 189 -7.97 -6.59 -9.61
C ASP A 189 -8.95 -7.02 -8.52
N THR A 190 -8.45 -7.26 -7.29
CA THR A 190 -9.27 -7.89 -6.24
C THR A 190 -9.19 -7.18 -4.90
N LEU A 191 -8.02 -6.64 -4.55
CA LEU A 191 -7.78 -6.17 -3.20
C LEU A 191 -8.53 -4.88 -2.85
N ILE A 192 -8.52 -3.89 -3.74
CA ILE A 192 -9.21 -2.61 -3.52
C ILE A 192 -10.73 -2.81 -3.38
N PRO A 193 -11.43 -3.50 -4.31
CA PRO A 193 -12.86 -3.77 -4.15
C PRO A 193 -13.22 -4.46 -2.84
N ASP A 194 -12.44 -5.49 -2.45
CA ASP A 194 -12.63 -6.21 -1.19
C ASP A 194 -12.49 -5.26 0.02
N LEU A 195 -11.44 -4.45 0.04
CA LEU A 195 -11.21 -3.47 1.12
C LEU A 195 -12.31 -2.42 1.20
N VAL A 196 -12.76 -1.89 0.06
CA VAL A 196 -13.86 -0.92 -0.01
C VAL A 196 -15.16 -1.52 0.50
N GLN A 197 -15.45 -2.78 0.17
CA GLN A 197 -16.63 -3.48 0.68
C GLN A 197 -16.57 -3.65 2.21
N VAL A 198 -15.42 -4.09 2.74
CA VAL A 198 -15.23 -4.23 4.19
C VAL A 198 -15.34 -2.87 4.88
N HIS A 199 -14.64 -1.86 4.37
CA HIS A 199 -14.68 -0.50 4.90
C HIS A 199 -16.11 0.06 4.92
N SER A 200 -16.86 -0.10 3.84
CA SER A 200 -18.25 0.35 3.74
C SER A 200 -19.15 -0.36 4.75
N SER A 201 -18.97 -1.68 4.91
CA SER A 201 -19.71 -2.48 5.90
C SER A 201 -19.43 -2.01 7.33
N TRP A 202 -18.16 -1.73 7.66
CA TRP A 202 -17.76 -1.25 8.99
C TRP A 202 -18.28 0.17 9.23
N ALA A 203 -18.17 1.05 8.23
CA ALA A 203 -18.68 2.42 8.29
C ALA A 203 -20.19 2.44 8.50
N GLN A 204 -20.95 1.60 7.78
CA GLN A 204 -22.40 1.47 7.94
C GLN A 204 -22.74 1.05 9.38
N HIS A 205 -22.09 0.00 9.89
CA HIS A 205 -22.31 -0.40 11.28
C HIS A 205 -22.02 0.71 12.29
N ILE A 206 -20.89 1.41 12.12
CA ILE A 206 -20.43 2.43 13.07
C ILE A 206 -21.32 3.68 13.03
N LYS A 207 -21.72 4.11 11.83
CA LYS A 207 -22.41 5.40 11.62
C LYS A 207 -23.93 5.30 11.65
N THR A 208 -24.53 4.19 11.20
CA THR A 208 -25.98 4.10 10.98
C THR A 208 -26.63 3.01 11.81
N ASP A 209 -26.04 1.83 11.89
CA ASP A 209 -26.78 0.66 12.40
C ASP A 209 -26.65 0.47 13.92
N CYS A 210 -25.62 1.05 14.54
CA CYS A 210 -25.32 0.80 15.95
C CYS A 210 -25.24 2.09 16.79
N GLU A 211 -26.24 2.29 17.66
CA GLU A 211 -26.30 3.43 18.59
C GLU A 211 -25.09 3.49 19.54
N LEU A 212 -24.55 2.34 19.97
CA LEU A 212 -23.34 2.29 20.81
C LEU A 212 -22.10 2.82 20.10
N CYS A 213 -21.99 2.59 18.79
CA CYS A 213 -20.90 3.12 17.98
C CYS A 213 -21.11 4.61 17.70
N GLN A 214 -22.34 5.01 17.36
CA GLN A 214 -22.72 6.41 17.13
C GLN A 214 -22.46 7.29 18.36
N GLY A 215 -22.78 6.80 19.56
CA GLY A 215 -22.51 7.50 20.82
C GLY A 215 -21.03 7.70 21.14
N ARG A 216 -20.11 7.05 20.39
CA ARG A 216 -18.65 7.24 20.48
C ARG A 216 -18.09 8.16 19.39
N GLY A 217 -18.95 8.72 18.55
CA GLY A 217 -18.58 9.78 17.62
C GLY A 217 -18.31 11.10 18.35
N PHE A 218 -17.91 12.10 17.59
CA PHE A 218 -17.51 13.41 18.10
C PHE A 218 -18.36 14.51 17.47
N ILE A 219 -18.64 15.57 18.24
CA ILE A 219 -19.22 16.80 17.71
C ILE A 219 -18.12 17.84 17.62
N CYS A 220 -18.06 18.56 16.50
CA CYS A 220 -17.06 19.60 16.30
C CYS A 220 -17.37 20.83 17.17
N GLU A 221 -16.56 21.07 18.21
CA GLU A 221 -16.72 22.23 19.12
C GLU A 221 -16.51 23.61 18.47
N LEU A 222 -16.06 23.66 17.22
CA LEU A 222 -15.75 24.90 16.50
C LEU A 222 -16.87 25.40 15.60
N CYS A 223 -17.93 24.61 15.42
CA CYS A 223 -19.07 24.97 14.58
C CYS A 223 -20.38 24.56 15.25
N THR A 224 -21.49 25.07 14.71
CA THR A 224 -22.84 24.70 15.15
C THR A 224 -23.39 23.47 14.42
N ASN A 225 -22.65 22.90 13.47
CA ASN A 225 -23.03 21.66 12.81
C ASN A 225 -23.04 20.51 13.83
N ALA A 226 -24.21 19.89 14.00
CA ALA A 226 -24.45 18.76 14.90
C ALA A 226 -24.14 17.40 14.26
N GLU A 227 -23.56 17.39 13.06
CA GLU A 227 -23.06 16.18 12.42
C GLU A 227 -22.03 15.46 13.29
N VAL A 228 -22.25 14.16 13.45
CA VAL A 228 -21.36 13.28 14.22
C VAL A 228 -20.17 12.91 13.35
N LEU A 229 -18.98 13.26 13.83
CA LEU A 229 -17.71 12.98 13.19
C LEU A 229 -17.04 11.75 13.76
N PHE A 230 -16.34 11.05 12.88
CA PHE A 230 -15.45 9.95 13.23
C PHE A 230 -14.02 10.24 12.81
N PRO A 231 -13.00 9.69 13.50
CA PRO A 231 -11.60 9.96 13.19
C PRO A 231 -11.17 9.50 11.78
N PHE A 232 -11.95 8.61 11.14
CA PHE A 232 -11.70 8.08 9.79
C PHE A 232 -12.50 8.84 8.70
N ASP A 233 -13.20 9.91 9.05
CA ASP A 233 -13.89 10.73 8.05
C ASP A 233 -12.90 11.64 7.30
N ASN A 234 -13.09 11.77 5.99
CA ASN A 234 -12.29 12.64 5.14
C ASN A 234 -12.35 14.13 5.56
N ILE A 235 -13.51 14.57 6.06
CA ILE A 235 -13.73 15.94 6.56
C ILE A 235 -13.21 16.15 7.99
N ALA A 236 -12.76 15.11 8.67
CA ALA A 236 -12.31 15.18 10.05
C ALA A 236 -10.80 15.39 10.17
N VAL A 237 -10.40 15.93 11.31
CA VAL A 237 -9.01 15.99 11.78
C VAL A 237 -8.96 15.61 13.26
N VAL A 238 -7.96 14.81 13.62
CA VAL A 238 -7.73 14.35 14.99
C VAL A 238 -6.63 15.18 15.62
N CYS A 239 -6.89 15.78 16.77
CA CYS A 239 -5.86 16.48 17.53
C CYS A 239 -4.83 15.49 18.08
N SER A 240 -3.55 15.69 17.76
CA SER A 240 -2.44 14.84 18.23
C SER A 240 -2.25 14.86 19.75
N CYS A 241 -2.62 15.96 20.43
CA CYS A 241 -2.41 16.11 21.87
C CYS A 241 -3.54 15.51 22.72
N CYS A 242 -4.79 15.54 22.27
CA CYS A 242 -5.93 15.14 23.08
C CYS A 242 -6.92 14.18 22.40
N SER A 243 -6.63 13.79 21.16
CA SER A 243 -7.45 12.89 20.33
C SER A 243 -8.89 13.37 20.11
N SER A 244 -9.17 14.66 20.32
CA SER A 244 -10.45 15.26 19.93
C SER A 244 -10.56 15.32 18.42
N VAL A 245 -11.73 15.01 17.89
CA VAL A 245 -12.02 15.06 16.45
C VAL A 245 -12.83 16.32 16.15
N MET A 246 -12.44 17.02 15.08
CA MET A 246 -13.05 18.28 14.64
C MET A 246 -13.10 18.28 13.11
N HIS A 247 -13.90 19.16 12.51
CA HIS A 247 -13.83 19.37 11.07
C HIS A 247 -12.45 19.94 10.68
N ARG A 248 -11.87 19.42 9.60
CA ARG A 248 -10.58 19.84 9.05
C ARG A 248 -10.57 21.33 8.74
N ILE A 249 -11.63 21.83 8.09
CA ILE A 249 -11.78 23.25 7.74
C ILE A 249 -11.88 24.13 8.99
N CYS A 250 -12.67 23.70 9.99
CA CYS A 250 -12.80 24.45 11.23
C CYS A 250 -11.47 24.53 11.99
N PHE A 251 -10.72 23.43 12.05
CA PHE A 251 -9.44 23.41 12.73
C PHE A 251 -8.36 24.22 12.00
N ALA A 252 -8.35 24.24 10.66
CA ALA A 252 -7.39 25.01 9.88
C ALA A 252 -7.42 26.52 10.17
N GLN A 253 -8.56 27.04 10.65
CA GLN A 253 -8.73 28.44 11.05
C GLN A 253 -8.21 28.73 12.48
N LYS A 254 -7.74 27.71 13.20
CA LYS A 254 -7.27 27.83 14.58
C LYS A 254 -5.81 27.41 14.69
N VAL A 255 -5.06 28.15 15.48
CA VAL A 255 -3.65 27.84 15.79
C VAL A 255 -3.55 26.63 16.73
N MET A 256 -4.57 26.39 17.55
CA MET A 256 -4.54 25.34 18.57
C MET A 256 -5.92 24.74 18.83
N CYS A 257 -5.91 23.48 19.31
CA CYS A 257 -7.12 22.77 19.68
C CYS A 257 -7.78 23.43 20.91
N PRO A 258 -9.09 23.79 20.86
CA PRO A 258 -9.80 24.42 21.97
C PRO A 258 -9.75 23.61 23.27
N LYS A 259 -9.88 22.28 23.16
CA LYS A 259 -9.81 21.38 24.31
C LYS A 259 -8.42 21.37 24.95
N CYS A 260 -7.36 21.43 24.14
CA CYS A 260 -5.99 21.51 24.65
C CYS A 260 -5.73 22.86 25.33
N GLU A 261 -6.24 23.95 24.74
CA GLU A 261 -6.13 25.29 25.33
C GLU A 261 -6.84 25.38 26.69
N ARG A 262 -8.06 24.82 26.80
CA ARG A 262 -8.76 24.72 28.09
C ARG A 262 -8.00 23.88 29.12
N ARG A 263 -7.40 22.75 28.69
CA ARG A 263 -6.57 21.90 29.57
C ARG A 263 -5.31 22.61 30.07
N ARG A 264 -4.64 23.38 29.19
CA ARG A 264 -3.44 24.16 29.53
C ARG A 264 -3.75 25.22 30.58
N LYS A 265 -4.80 26.02 30.36
CA LYS A 265 -5.24 27.06 31.30
C LYS A 265 -5.59 26.52 32.69
N ARG A 266 -6.25 25.36 32.76
CA ARG A 266 -6.55 24.71 34.05
C ARG A 266 -5.29 24.30 34.81
N LYS A 267 -4.31 23.71 34.10
CA LYS A 267 -3.02 23.34 34.71
C LYS A 267 -2.23 24.55 35.21
N GLU A 268 -2.27 25.67 34.48
CA GLU A 268 -1.60 26.92 34.89
C GLU A 268 -2.20 27.50 36.17
N GLN A 269 -3.52 27.40 36.34
CA GLN A 269 -4.22 27.86 37.55
C GLN A 269 -3.93 26.97 38.77
N GLU A 270 -3.89 25.64 38.57
CA GLU A 270 -3.56 24.68 39.62
C GLU A 270 -2.09 24.80 40.10
N GLY A 271 -1.16 25.18 39.22
CA GLY A 271 0.25 25.39 39.56
C GLY A 271 0.54 26.67 40.36
N THR A 272 -0.35 27.66 40.31
CA THR A 272 -0.19 28.91 41.07
C THR A 272 -0.68 28.85 42.52
N SER A 273 -1.48 27.84 42.89
CA SER A 273 -1.99 27.66 44.25
C SER A 273 -1.03 26.98 45.23
N ASP A 274 0.05 26.36 44.74
CA ASP A 274 0.97 25.53 45.56
C ASP A 274 2.28 26.25 45.96
N SER A 275 2.39 27.56 45.68
CA SER A 275 3.56 28.39 46.04
C SER A 275 3.25 29.47 47.10
N GLY A 276 2.07 29.41 47.72
CA GLY A 276 1.60 30.35 48.74
C GLY A 276 1.45 29.77 50.16
N GLY A 277 1.94 28.55 50.41
CA GLY A 277 1.93 27.92 51.74
C GLY A 277 3.25 28.19 52.48
N SER A 278 3.18 29.09 53.45
CA SER A 278 4.24 29.47 54.40
C SER A 278 4.70 28.33 55.30
#